data_AF-A0A523T3S7-F1
#
_entry.id   AF-A0A523T3S7-F1
#
_cell.length_a   1.000
_cell.length_b   1.000
_cell.length_c   1.000
_cell.angle_alpha   90.00
_cell.angle_beta   90.00
_cell.angle_gamma   90.00
#
_symmetry.space_group_name_H-M   'P 1'
#
loop_
_entity.id
_entity.type
_entity.pdbx_description
1 polymer ?
#
loop_
_entity_poly.entity_id
_entity_poly.type
_entity_poly.pdbx_seq_one_letter_code
_entity_poly.pdbx_strand_id
1 'polypeptide(L)'
;MDITTLFIALALAMDSFSVAIANGLANKTFKTTKALKISAFFGFFQAIMPIIGWYAGAYILDLISSFDHWVAFFLLTFIGSKMIYESIKNGPDKLANSLSIKGLLIL
;
A
#
# COMPACT_ATOMS: atom_id res chain seq x y z
N MET A 1 12.88 13.42 -19.61
CA MET A 1 12.17 13.01 -18.37
C MET A 1 10.92 13.86 -18.31
N ASP A 2 9.77 13.23 -18.51
CA ASP A 2 8.50 13.94 -18.60
C ASP A 2 7.98 14.30 -17.21
N ILE A 3 7.30 15.45 -17.09
CA ILE A 3 6.71 15.94 -15.83
C ILE A 3 5.78 14.89 -15.19
N THR A 4 5.14 14.06 -16.01
CA THR A 4 4.26 12.97 -15.56
C THR A 4 5.01 11.91 -14.75
N THR A 5 6.23 11.53 -15.14
CA THR A 5 7.03 10.55 -14.39
C THR A 5 7.45 11.09 -13.02
N LEU A 6 7.74 12.39 -12.94
CA LEU A 6 8.04 13.05 -11.67
C LEU A 6 6.84 13.00 -10.72
N PHE A 7 5.63 13.30 -11.22
CA PHE A 7 4.40 13.24 -10.42
C PHE A 7 4.08 11.81 -9.95
N ILE A 8 4.28 10.79 -10.79
CA ILE A 8 4.08 9.39 -10.41
C ILE A 8 5.08 8.98 -9.32
N ALA A 9 6.35 9.32 -9.47
CA ALA A 9 7.37 9.02 -8.47
C ALA A 9 7.06 9.71 -7.13
N LEU A 10 6.60 10.96 -7.17
CA LEU A 10 6.20 11.71 -5.98
C LEU A 10 4.96 11.11 -5.31
N ALA A 11 3.95 10.72 -6.08
CA ALA A 11 2.75 10.02 -5.56
C ALA A 11 3.12 8.69 -4.89
N LEU A 12 4.00 7.89 -5.52
CA LEU A 12 4.48 6.62 -4.96
C LEU A 12 5.30 6.82 -3.68
N ALA A 13 6.06 7.91 -3.59
CA ALA A 13 6.79 8.27 -2.38
C ALA A 13 5.84 8.71 -1.25
N MET A 14 4.80 9.49 -1.57
CA MET A 14 3.80 9.96 -0.59
C MET A 14 3.01 8.81 0.04
N ASP A 15 2.71 7.75 -0.71
CA ASP A 15 2.02 6.57 -0.17
C ASP A 15 2.82 5.87 0.95
N SER A 16 4.09 5.57 0.69
CA SER A 16 5.01 4.97 1.68
C SER A 16 5.26 5.90 2.88
N PHE A 17 5.35 7.21 2.63
CA PHE A 17 5.50 8.22 3.67
C PHE A 17 4.28 8.26 4.61
N SER A 18 3.06 8.19 4.07
CA SER A 18 1.82 8.13 4.85
C SER A 18 1.80 6.92 5.79
N VAL A 19 2.17 5.74 5.28
CA VAL A 19 2.25 4.50 6.06
C VAL A 19 3.33 4.57 7.15
N ALA A 20 4.48 5.18 6.86
CA ALA A 20 5.53 5.39 7.85
C ALA A 20 5.08 6.30 9.01
N ILE A 21 4.40 7.41 8.69
CA ILE A 21 3.82 8.32 9.70
C ILE A 21 2.74 7.62 10.52
N ALA A 22 1.79 6.94 9.87
CA ALA A 22 0.71 6.24 10.54
C ALA A 22 1.24 5.18 11.53
N ASN A 23 2.23 4.38 11.10
CA ASN A 23 2.86 3.39 11.98
C ASN A 23 3.71 4.02 13.09
N GLY A 24 4.36 5.16 12.82
CA GLY A 24 5.16 5.91 13.78
C GLY A 24 4.31 6.54 14.89
N LEU A 25 3.12 7.06 14.56
CA LEU A 25 2.17 7.64 15.52
C LEU A 25 1.39 6.57 16.29
N ALA A 26 1.05 5.43 15.66
CA ALA A 26 0.21 4.40 16.28
C ALA A 26 0.93 3.58 17.38
N ASN A 27 2.27 3.51 17.39
CA ASN A 27 3.01 2.69 18.36
C ASN A 27 3.60 3.53 19.50
N LYS A 28 2.92 3.54 20.65
CA LYS A 28 3.38 4.18 21.89
C LYS A 28 4.65 3.55 22.50
N THR A 29 5.05 2.36 22.04
CA THR A 29 6.29 1.68 22.47
C THR A 29 7.21 1.46 21.27
N PHE A 30 8.26 2.27 21.18
CA PHE A 30 9.29 2.19 20.14
C PHE A 30 10.06 0.86 20.25
N LYS A 31 9.58 -0.20 19.59
CA LYS A 31 10.41 -1.35 19.25
C LYS A 31 10.92 -1.15 17.84
N THR A 32 12.12 -0.58 17.71
CA THR A 32 12.83 -0.32 16.44
C THR A 32 12.84 -1.55 15.54
N THR A 33 12.91 -2.76 16.12
CA THR A 33 12.85 -4.04 15.41
C THR A 33 11.55 -4.26 14.63
N LYS A 34 10.41 -3.80 15.14
CA LYS A 34 9.11 -3.90 14.44
C LYS A 34 9.01 -2.89 13.30
N ALA A 35 9.45 -1.66 13.54
CA ALA A 35 9.50 -0.62 12.52
C ALA A 35 10.40 -1.02 11.33
N LEU A 36 11.56 -1.62 11.62
CA LEU A 36 12.52 -2.09 10.62
C LEU A 36 11.97 -3.27 9.80
N LYS A 37 11.19 -4.14 10.43
CA LYS A 37 10.50 -5.23 9.72
C LYS A 37 9.40 -4.68 8.81
N ILE A 38 8.60 -3.73 9.29
CA ILE A 38 7.53 -3.11 8.50
C ILE A 38 8.11 -2.33 7.31
N SER A 39 9.14 -1.52 7.52
CA SER A 39 9.76 -0.74 6.43
C SER A 39 10.45 -1.63 5.41
N ALA A 40 11.09 -2.73 5.82
CA ALA A 40 11.71 -3.69 4.91
C ALA A 40 10.67 -4.39 4.02
N PHE A 41 9.56 -4.87 4.60
CA PHE A 41 8.48 -5.47 3.82
C PHE A 41 7.82 -4.43 2.91
N PHE A 42 7.48 -3.25 3.43
CA PHE A 42 6.82 -2.21 2.65
C PHE A 42 7.67 -1.74 1.48
N GLY A 43 8.98 -1.51 1.68
CA GLY A 43 9.90 -1.13 0.61
C GLY A 43 10.08 -2.23 -0.45
N PHE A 44 10.13 -3.51 -0.02
CA PHE A 44 10.23 -4.64 -0.93
C PHE A 44 8.98 -4.77 -1.83
N PHE A 45 7.79 -4.67 -1.23
CA PHE A 45 6.53 -4.68 -1.98
C PHE A 45 6.37 -3.44 -2.87
N GLN A 46 6.79 -2.26 -2.42
CA GLN A 46 6.78 -1.02 -3.22
C GLN A 46 7.67 -1.12 -4.45
N ALA A 47 8.77 -1.89 -4.40
CA ALA A 47 9.64 -2.13 -5.54
C ALA A 47 9.10 -3.22 -6.48
N ILE A 48 8.48 -4.27 -5.91
CA ILE A 48 7.90 -5.37 -6.69
C ILE A 48 6.66 -4.94 -7.46
N MET A 49 5.80 -4.10 -6.89
CA MET A 49 4.52 -3.72 -7.51
C MET A 49 4.70 -3.02 -8.87
N PRO A 50 5.61 -2.03 -9.04
CA PRO A 50 5.91 -1.44 -10.36
C PRO A 50 6.50 -2.46 -11.35
N ILE A 51 7.33 -3.39 -10.89
CA ILE A 51 7.93 -4.43 -11.75
C ILE A 51 6.85 -5.37 -12.29
N ILE A 52 5.95 -5.85 -11.41
CA ILE A 52 4.82 -6.69 -11.80
C ILE A 52 3.86 -5.90 -12.68
N GLY A 53 3.57 -4.64 -12.34
CA GLY A 53 2.69 -3.76 -13.11
C GLY A 53 3.22 -3.50 -14.51
N TRP A 54 4.53 -3.33 -14.68
CA TRP A 54 5.16 -3.19 -15.99
C TRP A 54 5.06 -4.48 -16.82
N TYR A 55 5.32 -5.63 -16.20
CA TYR A 55 5.19 -6.93 -16.86
C TYR A 55 3.73 -7.21 -17.26
N ALA A 56 2.79 -7.08 -16.33
CA ALA A 56 1.37 -7.34 -16.56
C ALA A 56 0.75 -6.33 -17.55
N GLY A 57 1.16 -5.06 -17.45
CA GLY A 57 0.73 -3.99 -18.35
C GLY A 57 1.10 -4.27 -19.80
N ALA A 58 2.26 -4.88 -20.08
CA ALA A 58 2.66 -5.24 -21.44
C ALA A 58 1.75 -6.29 -22.10
N TYR A 59 1.09 -7.15 -21.34
CA TYR A 59 0.16 -8.18 -21.86
C TYR A 59 -1.30 -7.75 -21.84
N ILE A 60 -1.67 -6.84 -20.94
CA ILE A 60 -3.07 -6.46 -20.68
C ILE A 60 -3.46 -5.16 -21.40
N LEU A 61 -2.50 -4.29 -21.77
CA LEU A 61 -2.78 -3.02 -22.46
C LEU A 61 -3.61 -3.21 -23.75
N ASP A 62 -3.32 -4.27 -24.52
CA ASP A 62 -4.00 -4.56 -25.78
C ASP A 62 -5.47 -4.99 -25.59
N LEU A 63 -5.83 -5.53 -24.43
CA LEU A 63 -7.17 -6.03 -24.15
C LEU A 63 -8.07 -5.03 -23.40
N ILE A 64 -7.47 -4.06 -22.70
CA ILE A 64 -8.16 -3.23 -21.69
C ILE A 64 -8.21 -1.73 -22.03
N SER A 65 -7.66 -1.29 -23.17
CA SER A 65 -7.51 0.13 -23.56
C SER A 65 -8.76 1.02 -23.38
N SER A 66 -9.98 0.49 -23.47
CA SER A 66 -11.23 1.24 -23.16
C SER A 66 -11.83 1.00 -21.77
N PHE A 67 -11.49 -0.10 -21.09
CA PHE A 67 -12.05 -0.46 -19.78
C PHE A 67 -11.15 -0.12 -18.59
N ASP A 68 -9.88 0.23 -18.81
CA ASP A 68 -8.88 0.54 -17.77
C ASP A 68 -9.40 1.53 -16.71
N HIS A 69 -10.04 2.61 -17.15
CA HIS A 69 -10.50 3.66 -16.24
C HIS A 69 -11.63 3.20 -15.29
N TRP A 70 -12.59 2.41 -15.80
CA TRP A 70 -13.67 1.86 -14.98
C TRP A 70 -13.16 0.78 -14.02
N VAL A 71 -12.19 -0.02 -14.46
CA VAL A 71 -11.55 -1.05 -13.62
C VAL A 71 -10.78 -0.41 -12.47
N ALA A 72 -9.96 0.61 -12.76
CA ALA A 72 -9.23 1.36 -11.73
C ALA A 72 -10.18 2.02 -10.71
N PHE A 73 -11.29 2.60 -11.18
CA PHE A 73 -12.29 3.22 -10.32
C PHE A 73 -12.97 2.22 -9.37
N PHE A 74 -13.37 1.05 -9.88
CA PHE A 74 -14.03 0.03 -9.09
C PHE A 74 -13.08 -0.57 -8.05
N LEU A 75 -11.84 -0.85 -8.47
CA LEU A 75 -10.80 -1.38 -7.59
C LEU A 75 -10.47 -0.37 -6.47
N LEU A 76 -10.27 0.91 -6.80
CA LEU A 76 -9.98 1.95 -5.82
C LEU A 76 -11.14 2.15 -4.84
N THR A 77 -12.39 2.15 -5.33
CA THR A 77 -13.58 2.24 -4.49
C THR A 77 -13.67 1.06 -3.52
N PHE A 78 -13.37 -0.15 -4.00
CA PHE A 78 -13.40 -1.36 -3.18
C PHE A 78 -12.33 -1.35 -2.09
N ILE A 79 -11.08 -1.07 -2.44
CA ILE A 79 -9.96 -1.00 -1.49
C ILE A 79 -10.16 0.14 -0.48
N GLY A 80 -10.54 1.33 -0.96
CA GLY A 80 -10.83 2.48 -0.09
C GLY A 80 -11.96 2.19 0.90
N SER A 81 -13.06 1.60 0.43
CA SER A 81 -14.17 1.19 1.29
C SER A 81 -13.76 0.16 2.33
N LYS A 82 -12.92 -0.81 1.94
CA LYS A 82 -12.39 -1.83 2.85
C LYS A 82 -11.51 -1.21 3.95
N MET A 83 -10.65 -0.24 3.62
CA MET A 83 -9.82 0.46 4.60
C MET A 83 -10.63 1.27 5.61
N ILE A 84 -11.69 1.95 5.15
CA ILE A 84 -12.62 2.68 6.01
C ILE A 84 -13.37 1.71 6.94
N TYR A 85 -13.90 0.61 6.39
CA TYR A 85 -14.59 -0.41 7.18
C TYR A 85 -13.69 -1.04 8.25
N GLU A 86 -12.44 -1.34 7.90
CA GLU A 86 -11.46 -1.94 8.80
C GLU A 86 -11.02 -0.99 9.93
N SER A 87 -10.93 0.31 9.63
CA SER A 87 -10.61 1.37 10.60
C SER A 87 -11.77 1.64 11.57
N ILE A 88 -13.02 1.53 11.11
CA ILE A 88 -14.21 1.73 11.96
C ILE A 88 -14.50 0.48 12.81
N LYS A 89 -14.27 -0.73 12.27
CA LYS A 89 -14.55 -2.00 12.96
C LYS A 89 -13.50 -2.39 14.01
N ASN A 90 -12.24 -2.01 13.79
CA ASN A 90 -11.17 -2.25 14.76
C ASN A 90 -10.85 -0.95 15.48
N GLY A 91 -11.49 -0.73 16.63
CA GLY A 91 -11.11 0.35 17.55
C GLY A 91 -9.60 0.31 17.88
N PRO A 92 -9.03 1.45 18.33
CA PRO A 92 -7.58 1.73 18.41
C PRO A 92 -6.74 0.73 19.22
N ASP A 93 -7.36 -0.19 19.96
CA ASP A 93 -6.70 -1.13 20.86
C ASP A 93 -6.26 -2.48 20.23
N LYS A 94 -6.55 -2.74 18.94
CA LYS A 94 -6.13 -4.00 18.26
C LYS A 94 -4.96 -3.91 17.29
N LEU A 95 -4.41 -2.72 17.04
CA LEU A 95 -3.21 -2.53 16.21
C LEU A 95 -1.95 -3.15 16.87
N ALA A 96 -1.88 -3.16 18.20
CA ALA A 96 -0.74 -3.70 18.95
C ALA A 96 -0.61 -5.24 18.87
N ASN A 97 -1.73 -5.96 18.68
CA ASN A 97 -1.76 -7.43 18.69
C ASN A 97 -1.72 -8.07 17.28
N SER A 98 -2.06 -7.31 16.22
CA SER A 98 -1.98 -7.79 14.83
C SER A 98 -0.56 -7.75 14.23
N LEU A 99 0.38 -7.07 14.90
CA LEU A 99 1.83 -7.17 14.60
C LEU A 99 2.46 -8.50 15.05
N SER A 100 1.69 -9.41 15.63
CA SER A 100 2.17 -10.73 16.04
C SER A 100 1.98 -11.73 14.91
N ILE A 101 2.99 -11.80 14.03
CA ILE A 101 3.33 -12.88 13.08
C ILE A 101 2.27 -13.28 12.04
N LYS A 102 1.00 -13.45 12.41
CA LYS A 102 -0.12 -13.76 11.51
C LYS A 102 -0.50 -12.60 10.60
N GLY A 103 -0.41 -11.36 11.07
CA GLY A 103 -0.64 -10.17 10.24
C GLY A 103 0.49 -9.91 9.21
N LEU A 104 1.70 -10.39 9.49
CA LEU A 104 2.83 -10.37 8.57
C LEU A 104 2.76 -11.49 7.51
N LEU A 105 1.88 -12.47 7.70
CA LEU A 105 1.71 -13.65 6.85
C LEU A 105 0.50 -13.51 5.90
N ILE A 106 -0.36 -12.52 6.17
CA ILE A 106 -1.57 -12.21 5.40
C ILE A 106 -1.37 -10.93 4.55
N LEU A 107 -0.28 -10.19 4.76
CA LEU A 107 0.18 -9.14 3.84
C LEU A 107 0.96 -9.79 2.69
#